data_AF-A0A4C1Y355-F1
#
_entry.id   AF-A0A4C1Y355-F1
#
_cell.length_a   1.000
_cell.length_b   1.000
_cell.length_c   1.000
_cell.angle_alpha   90.00
_cell.angle_beta   90.00
_cell.angle_gamma   90.00
#
_symmetry.space_group_name_H-M   'P 1'
#
loop_
_entity.id
_entity.type
_entity.pdbx_description
1 polymer ?
#
loop_
_entity_poly.entity_id
_entity_poly.type
_entity_poly.pdbx_seq_one_letter_code
_entity_poly.pdbx_strand_id
1 'polypeptide(L)'
;MKNLKELLILVSLKSNETKTKILVRDSINKSIIKQTQEINGVLITPMTTIKYLGTCLTSELSRRDTIKARCKQAIRNAKGLIPFIKKTKMHWKIAKLIYKMLISPSMTYGVNVVALTKSNRIRLRHYEREILKNMLQVARNQLRLKTQEILEGKAITKIMKIKICYYGHLLRRNQPHMLNSALIYITTKRKIGRPVKTWEDSLRQDLSYHNRNQEEWATSGQKKIEMKMVADELYQLPETDTESTAPSEENGG
;
A
#
# COMPACT_ATOMS: atom_id res chain seq x y z
N MET A 1 -12.31 17.37 30.80
CA MET A 1 -12.47 16.28 29.80
C MET A 1 -12.73 15.00 30.57
N LYS A 2 -13.84 14.28 30.29
CA LYS A 2 -14.11 12.98 30.92
C LYS A 2 -12.99 11.99 30.55
N ASN A 3 -12.53 11.20 31.51
CA ASN A 3 -11.54 10.18 31.27
C ASN A 3 -12.16 9.09 30.35
N LEU A 4 -11.39 8.53 29.41
CA LEU A 4 -11.85 7.44 28.52
C LEU A 4 -12.52 6.29 29.29
N LYS A 5 -12.05 5.99 30.50
CA LYS A 5 -12.65 4.97 31.38
C LYS A 5 -14.09 5.33 31.77
N GLU A 6 -14.33 6.58 32.15
CA GLU A 6 -15.66 7.08 32.52
C GLU A 6 -16.60 7.04 31.32
N LEU A 7 -16.10 7.42 30.14
CA LEU A 7 -16.87 7.34 28.90
C LEU A 7 -17.25 5.91 28.55
N LEU A 8 -16.33 4.95 28.72
CA LEU A 8 -16.60 3.53 28.48
C LEU A 8 -17.60 2.96 29.49
N ILE A 9 -17.50 3.31 30.77
CA ILE A 9 -18.44 2.89 31.83
C ILE A 9 -19.84 3.44 31.56
N LEU A 10 -19.96 4.71 31.13
CA LEU A 10 -21.23 5.34 30.78
C LEU A 10 -21.99 4.60 29.66
N VAL A 11 -21.26 3.93 28.75
CA VAL A 11 -21.85 3.13 27.67
C VAL A 11 -21.77 1.61 27.93
N SER A 12 -21.48 1.21 29.18
CA SER A 12 -21.38 -0.20 29.60
C SER A 12 -20.35 -1.04 28.82
N LEU A 13 -19.25 -0.43 28.40
CA LEU A 13 -18.14 -1.10 27.71
C LEU A 13 -16.90 -1.22 28.62
N LYS A 14 -16.10 -2.27 28.39
CA LYS A 14 -14.81 -2.49 29.04
C LYS A 14 -13.68 -2.54 28.01
N SER A 15 -12.54 -1.92 28.31
CA SER A 15 -11.35 -2.00 27.47
C SER A 15 -10.73 -3.39 27.52
N ASN A 16 -10.30 -3.91 26.37
CA ASN A 16 -9.52 -5.15 26.32
C ASN A 16 -8.03 -4.82 26.43
N GLU A 17 -7.47 -5.00 27.61
CA GLU A 17 -6.09 -4.64 27.95
C GLU A 17 -5.07 -5.40 27.09
N THR A 18 -5.32 -6.67 26.76
CA THR A 18 -4.41 -7.48 25.91
C THR A 18 -4.33 -6.99 24.47
N LYS A 19 -5.40 -6.39 23.95
CA LYS A 19 -5.47 -5.85 22.58
C LYS A 19 -5.13 -4.36 22.53
N THR A 20 -5.23 -3.65 23.65
CA THR A 20 -4.97 -2.22 23.74
C THR A 20 -3.48 -1.97 23.80
N LYS A 21 -2.98 -1.17 22.86
CA LYS A 21 -1.55 -0.91 22.66
C LYS A 21 -1.37 0.57 22.35
N ILE A 22 -0.29 1.16 22.87
CA ILE A 22 0.06 2.55 22.59
C ILE A 22 1.22 2.59 21.61
N LEU A 23 1.09 3.42 20.57
CA LEU A 23 2.17 3.77 19.66
C LEU A 23 2.40 5.27 19.77
N VAL A 24 3.53 5.65 20.35
CA VAL A 24 3.93 7.05 20.46
C VAL A 24 4.71 7.45 19.21
N ARG A 25 4.36 8.60 18.64
CA ARG A 25 5.10 9.24 17.54
C ARG A 25 5.46 10.64 17.97
N ASP A 26 6.73 10.82 18.31
CA ASP A 26 7.29 12.13 18.61
C ASP A 26 8.55 12.31 17.76
N SER A 27 8.53 13.32 16.89
CA SER A 27 9.65 13.65 16.01
C SER A 27 10.81 14.31 16.77
N ILE A 28 10.53 14.89 17.94
CA ILE A 28 11.46 15.67 18.74
C ILE A 28 11.98 14.80 19.89
N ASN A 29 11.08 14.19 20.66
CA ASN A 29 11.45 13.43 21.85
C ASN A 29 11.28 11.90 21.67
N LYS A 30 12.31 11.27 21.09
CA LYS A 30 12.35 9.81 20.90
C LYS A 30 12.45 9.02 22.20
N SER A 31 12.74 9.65 23.34
CA SER A 31 12.87 8.96 24.64
C SER A 31 11.52 8.60 25.26
N ILE A 32 10.45 9.36 24.95
CA ILE A 32 9.07 9.10 25.41
C ILE A 32 8.56 7.75 24.90
N ILE A 33 9.06 7.29 23.75
CA ILE A 33 8.68 6.01 23.12
C ILE A 33 8.95 4.81 24.05
N LYS A 34 9.80 4.95 25.06
CA LYS A 34 10.20 3.84 25.95
C LYS A 34 9.50 3.83 27.31
N GLN A 35 8.77 4.88 27.68
CA GLN A 35 8.14 4.95 28.99
C GLN A 35 6.77 4.27 28.96
N THR A 36 6.58 3.30 29.86
CA THR A 36 5.27 2.70 30.13
C THR A 36 4.30 3.78 30.54
N GLN A 37 3.16 3.86 29.86
CA GLN A 37 2.14 4.85 30.18
C GLN A 37 1.02 4.16 30.95
N GLU A 38 0.63 4.76 32.07
CA GLU A 38 -0.56 4.36 32.78
C GLU A 38 -1.77 4.96 32.08
N ILE A 39 -2.59 4.11 31.47
CA ILE A 39 -3.91 4.49 30.96
C ILE A 39 -4.93 3.70 31.77
N ASN A 40 -5.75 4.42 32.53
CA ASN A 40 -6.89 3.87 33.27
C ASN A 40 -6.53 2.90 34.43
N GLY A 41 -5.35 3.05 35.05
CA GLY A 41 -4.84 2.14 36.08
C GLY A 41 -4.09 0.93 35.52
N VAL A 42 -3.95 0.84 34.20
CA VAL A 42 -3.27 -0.25 33.51
C VAL A 42 -1.99 0.30 32.89
N LEU A 43 -0.87 -0.35 33.22
CA LEU A 43 0.42 -0.07 32.63
C LEU A 43 0.46 -0.63 31.21
N ILE A 44 0.38 0.25 30.21
CA ILE A 44 0.44 -0.14 28.80
C ILE A 44 1.85 0.08 28.28
N THR A 45 2.48 -1.01 27.83
CA THR A 45 3.81 -0.95 27.22
C THR A 45 3.72 -0.27 25.85
N PRO A 46 4.52 0.78 25.59
CA PRO A 46 4.60 1.39 24.28
C PRO A 46 5.19 0.39 23.28
N MET A 47 4.60 0.32 22.09
CA MET A 47 5.08 -0.52 20.99
C MET A 47 5.64 0.35 19.88
N THR A 48 6.69 -0.11 19.21
CA THR A 48 7.24 0.56 18.02
C THR A 48 6.45 0.27 16.76
N THR A 49 5.68 -0.83 16.74
CA THR A 49 4.86 -1.25 15.62
C THR A 49 3.51 -1.82 16.10
N ILE A 50 2.41 -1.31 15.55
CA ILE A 50 1.05 -1.82 15.78
C ILE A 50 0.39 -2.14 14.45
N LYS A 51 -0.42 -3.20 14.40
CA LYS A 51 -1.27 -3.52 13.25
C LYS A 51 -2.67 -2.95 13.46
N TYR A 52 -3.10 -2.02 12.61
CA TYR A 52 -4.44 -1.43 12.64
C TYR A 52 -5.12 -1.61 11.28
N LEU A 53 -6.31 -2.22 11.28
CA LEU A 53 -7.07 -2.55 10.06
C LEU A 53 -6.24 -3.25 8.96
N GLY A 54 -5.26 -4.05 9.38
CA GLY A 54 -4.35 -4.79 8.52
C GLY A 54 -3.08 -4.03 8.08
N THR A 55 -2.97 -2.74 8.37
CA THR A 55 -1.81 -1.89 8.06
C THR A 55 -0.87 -1.83 9.27
N CYS A 56 0.44 -1.90 9.04
CA CYS A 56 1.44 -1.74 10.09
C CYS A 56 1.74 -0.25 10.28
N LEU A 57 1.38 0.28 11.45
CA LEU A 57 1.71 1.60 11.93
C LEU A 57 3.01 1.50 12.74
N THR A 58 4.03 2.23 12.31
CA THR A 58 5.34 2.27 12.98
C THR A 58 5.57 3.64 13.63
N SER A 59 6.46 3.70 14.61
CA SER A 59 6.89 4.96 15.25
C SER A 59 7.63 5.88 14.27
N GLU A 60 8.36 5.28 13.33
CA GLU A 60 9.15 5.98 12.29
C GLU A 60 8.36 6.30 11.01
N LEU A 61 7.04 6.07 10.97
CA LEU A 61 6.18 6.23 9.79
C LEU A 61 6.55 5.36 8.57
N SER A 62 7.55 4.47 8.69
CA SER A 62 7.93 3.48 7.69
C SER A 62 6.75 2.58 7.32
N ARG A 63 6.48 2.44 6.01
CA ARG A 63 5.44 1.57 5.46
C ARG A 63 5.97 0.23 4.94
N ARG A 64 7.27 -0.03 5.10
CA ARG A 64 7.94 -1.26 4.64
C ARG A 64 7.31 -2.51 5.26
N ASP A 65 6.96 -2.46 6.54
CA ASP A 65 6.36 -3.58 7.25
C ASP A 65 4.94 -3.88 6.79
N THR A 66 4.19 -2.86 6.34
CA THR A 66 2.88 -3.07 5.73
C THR A 66 3.02 -3.89 4.45
N ILE A 67 3.89 -3.48 3.53
CA ILE A 67 4.11 -4.21 2.27
C ILE A 67 4.58 -5.63 2.56
N LYS A 68 5.57 -5.79 3.45
CA LYS A 68 6.09 -7.11 3.86
C LYS A 68 4.99 -8.00 4.42
N ALA A 69 4.14 -7.48 5.32
CA ALA A 69 3.03 -8.23 5.91
C ALA A 69 1.98 -8.62 4.87
N ARG A 70 1.63 -7.72 3.93
CA ARG A 70 0.68 -8.01 2.84
C ARG A 70 1.19 -9.06 1.88
N CYS A 71 2.43 -8.96 1.43
CA CYS A 71 3.03 -9.96 0.56
C CYS A 71 3.10 -11.33 1.25
N LYS A 72 3.50 -11.38 2.53
CA LYS A 72 3.48 -12.62 3.32
C LYS A 72 2.08 -13.21 3.42
N GLN A 73 1.05 -12.39 3.62
CA GLN A 73 -0.34 -12.86 3.63
C GLN A 73 -0.74 -13.44 2.27
N ALA A 74 -0.43 -12.75 1.18
CA ALA A 74 -0.75 -13.22 -0.17
C ALA A 74 -0.09 -14.56 -0.49
N ILE A 75 1.18 -14.76 -0.10
CA ILE A 75 1.86 -16.06 -0.24
C ILE A 75 1.17 -17.14 0.57
N ARG A 76 0.80 -16.87 1.84
CA ARG A 76 0.09 -17.85 2.67
C ARG A 76 -1.25 -18.26 2.05
N ASN A 77 -2.00 -17.28 1.55
CA ASN A 77 -3.28 -17.54 0.87
C ASN A 77 -3.06 -18.38 -0.40
N ALA A 78 -2.04 -18.06 -1.20
CA ALA A 78 -1.69 -18.83 -2.38
C ALA A 78 -1.30 -20.27 -2.02
N LYS A 79 -0.43 -20.45 -1.01
CA LYS A 79 -0.02 -21.78 -0.51
C LYS A 79 -1.19 -22.63 -0.05
N GLY A 80 -2.19 -22.05 0.62
CA GLY A 80 -3.40 -22.77 1.01
C GLY A 80 -4.26 -23.23 -0.19
N LEU A 81 -4.23 -22.50 -1.31
CA LEU A 81 -5.01 -22.83 -2.51
C LEU A 81 -4.30 -23.78 -3.47
N ILE A 82 -2.97 -23.85 -3.44
CA ILE A 82 -2.17 -24.72 -4.33
C ILE A 82 -2.62 -26.19 -4.27
N PRO A 83 -2.84 -26.82 -3.09
CA PRO A 83 -3.33 -28.21 -3.02
C PRO A 83 -4.69 -28.40 -3.71
N PHE A 84 -5.60 -27.43 -3.56
CA PHE A 84 -6.92 -27.46 -4.19
C PHE A 84 -6.83 -27.36 -5.71
N ILE A 85 -6.01 -26.43 -6.22
CA ILE A 85 -5.76 -26.26 -7.67
C ILE A 85 -5.18 -27.57 -8.26
N LYS A 86 -4.23 -28.19 -7.55
CA LYS A 86 -3.62 -29.47 -7.94
C LYS A 86 -4.65 -30.60 -7.96
N LYS A 87 -5.42 -30.78 -6.87
CA LYS A 87 -6.40 -31.87 -6.72
C LYS A 87 -7.50 -31.80 -7.79
N THR A 88 -7.98 -30.59 -8.08
CA THR A 88 -9.06 -30.36 -9.06
C THR A 88 -8.58 -30.35 -10.51
N LYS A 89 -7.26 -30.45 -10.77
CA LYS A 89 -6.65 -30.33 -12.10
C LYS A 89 -7.13 -29.06 -12.83
N MET A 90 -7.20 -27.95 -12.09
CA MET A 90 -7.82 -26.70 -12.54
C MET A 90 -7.09 -26.12 -13.75
N HIS A 91 -7.84 -25.63 -14.74
CA HIS A 91 -7.28 -24.95 -15.90
C HIS A 91 -6.64 -23.60 -15.52
N TRP A 92 -5.49 -23.25 -16.12
CA TRP A 92 -4.78 -22.00 -15.82
C TRP A 92 -5.66 -20.74 -15.86
N LYS A 93 -6.56 -20.62 -16.83
CA LYS A 93 -7.52 -19.49 -16.92
C LYS A 93 -8.30 -19.27 -15.61
N ILE A 94 -8.71 -20.35 -14.94
CA ILE A 94 -9.45 -20.29 -13.66
C ILE A 94 -8.49 -19.97 -12.51
N ALA A 95 -7.32 -20.60 -12.45
CA ALA A 95 -6.29 -20.29 -11.44
C ALA A 95 -5.84 -18.82 -11.51
N LYS A 96 -5.70 -18.28 -12.72
CA LYS A 96 -5.42 -16.85 -12.99
C LYS A 96 -6.55 -15.95 -12.51
N LEU A 97 -7.82 -16.39 -12.62
CA LEU A 97 -8.96 -15.65 -12.07
C LEU A 97 -8.92 -15.63 -10.53
N ILE A 98 -8.63 -16.76 -9.89
CA ILE A 98 -8.43 -16.86 -8.43
C ILE A 98 -7.33 -15.89 -7.97
N TYR A 99 -6.19 -15.84 -8.69
CA TYR A 99 -5.14 -14.89 -8.40
C TYR A 99 -5.67 -13.44 -8.42
N LYS A 100 -6.36 -13.05 -9.50
CA LYS A 100 -6.89 -11.69 -9.67
C LYS A 100 -7.90 -11.30 -8.58
N MET A 101 -8.75 -12.24 -8.16
CA MET A 101 -9.90 -11.99 -7.28
C MET A 101 -9.61 -12.16 -5.79
N LEU A 102 -8.70 -13.06 -5.40
CA LEU A 102 -8.44 -13.37 -4.00
C LEU A 102 -7.03 -12.97 -3.55
N ILE A 103 -6.01 -13.34 -4.34
CA ILE A 103 -4.61 -13.16 -3.95
C ILE A 103 -4.15 -11.72 -4.16
N SER A 104 -4.44 -11.14 -5.33
CA SER A 104 -4.06 -9.77 -5.67
C SER A 104 -4.66 -8.74 -4.68
N PRO A 105 -5.95 -8.79 -4.29
CA PRO A 105 -6.47 -7.90 -3.24
C PRO A 105 -5.75 -8.08 -1.89
N SER A 106 -5.42 -9.31 -1.51
CA SER A 106 -4.68 -9.60 -0.27
C SER A 106 -3.30 -8.92 -0.24
N MET A 107 -2.65 -8.79 -1.39
CA MET A 107 -1.35 -8.12 -1.54
C MET A 107 -1.45 -6.60 -1.65
N THR A 108 -2.51 -6.09 -2.31
CA THR A 108 -2.64 -4.66 -2.66
C THR A 108 -3.41 -3.84 -1.62
N TYR A 109 -4.15 -4.48 -0.71
CA TYR A 109 -4.94 -3.79 0.31
C TYR A 109 -4.08 -2.91 1.24
N GLY A 110 -4.45 -1.64 1.36
CA GLY A 110 -3.74 -0.65 2.18
C GLY A 110 -2.40 -0.16 1.62
N VAL A 111 -1.99 -0.62 0.43
CA VAL A 111 -0.74 -0.17 -0.23
C VAL A 111 -0.95 1.13 -1.03
N ASN A 112 -2.20 1.54 -1.25
CA ASN A 112 -2.57 2.79 -1.92
C ASN A 112 -2.06 4.05 -1.21
N VAL A 113 -1.87 3.99 0.11
CA VAL A 113 -1.34 5.10 0.93
C VAL A 113 0.18 5.03 1.14
N VAL A 114 0.88 4.17 0.39
CA VAL A 114 2.33 3.96 0.51
C VAL A 114 3.06 4.58 -0.67
N ALA A 115 4.18 5.25 -0.39
CA ALA A 115 5.12 5.67 -1.41
C ALA A 115 5.80 4.44 -2.05
N LEU A 116 5.59 4.24 -3.36
CA LEU A 116 6.22 3.14 -4.08
C LEU A 116 7.65 3.53 -4.46
N THR A 117 8.61 3.10 -3.63
CA THR A 117 10.03 3.17 -3.94
C THR A 117 10.42 2.05 -4.92
N LYS A 118 11.59 2.19 -5.59
CA LYS A 118 12.18 1.13 -6.42
C LYS A 118 12.24 -0.21 -5.69
N SER A 119 12.74 -0.19 -4.45
CA SER A 119 12.83 -1.39 -3.60
C SER A 119 11.46 -2.03 -3.33
N ASN A 120 10.43 -1.21 -3.07
CA ASN A 120 9.07 -1.71 -2.89
C ASN A 120 8.53 -2.38 -4.17
N ARG A 121 8.76 -1.77 -5.34
CA ARG A 121 8.35 -2.32 -6.64
C ARG A 121 9.04 -3.66 -6.92
N ILE A 122 10.36 -3.73 -6.77
CA ILE A 122 11.13 -4.98 -6.94
C ILE A 122 10.59 -6.09 -6.03
N ARG A 123 10.34 -5.76 -4.76
CA ARG A 123 9.83 -6.72 -3.79
C ARG A 123 8.42 -7.21 -4.15
N LEU A 124 7.53 -6.32 -4.58
CA LEU A 124 6.18 -6.67 -5.03
C LEU A 124 6.22 -7.59 -6.26
N ARG A 125 7.05 -7.28 -7.26
CA ARG A 125 7.24 -8.11 -8.46
C ARG A 125 7.75 -9.49 -8.11
N HIS A 126 8.76 -9.57 -7.24
CA HIS A 126 9.29 -10.84 -6.77
C HIS A 126 8.20 -11.71 -6.14
N TYR A 127 7.39 -11.16 -5.23
CA TYR A 127 6.31 -11.90 -4.60
C TYR A 127 5.18 -12.28 -5.57
N GLU A 128 4.81 -11.40 -6.49
CA GLU A 128 3.83 -11.70 -7.54
C GLU A 128 4.31 -12.85 -8.44
N ARG A 129 5.57 -12.81 -8.89
CA ARG A 129 6.20 -13.86 -9.69
C ARG A 129 6.21 -15.20 -8.96
N GLU A 130 6.65 -15.21 -7.70
CA GLU A 130 6.69 -16.43 -6.88
C GLU A 130 5.30 -17.07 -6.73
N ILE A 131 4.27 -16.27 -6.45
CA ILE A 131 2.88 -16.76 -6.34
C ILE A 131 2.41 -17.35 -7.67
N LEU A 132 2.57 -16.61 -8.77
CA LEU A 132 2.07 -17.02 -10.08
C LEU A 132 2.79 -18.25 -10.61
N LYS A 133 4.11 -18.33 -10.42
CA LYS A 133 4.92 -19.50 -10.78
C LYS A 133 4.41 -20.76 -10.08
N ASN A 134 4.21 -20.68 -8.76
CA ASN A 134 3.73 -21.82 -7.98
C ASN A 134 2.31 -22.25 -8.40
N MET A 135 1.42 -21.31 -8.68
CA MET A 135 0.07 -21.62 -9.17
C MET A 135 0.07 -22.21 -10.59
N LEU A 136 0.90 -21.68 -11.48
CA LEU A 136 1.03 -22.16 -12.86
C LEU A 136 1.57 -23.59 -12.91
N GLN A 137 2.56 -23.90 -12.07
CA GLN A 137 3.18 -25.23 -11.99
C GLN A 137 2.17 -26.33 -11.62
N VAL A 138 1.14 -26.02 -10.84
CA VAL A 138 0.11 -27.01 -10.44
C VAL A 138 -1.14 -26.99 -11.30
N ALA A 139 -1.36 -25.94 -12.11
CA ALA A 139 -2.50 -25.83 -12.98
C ALA A 139 -2.35 -26.71 -14.24
N ARG A 140 -3.48 -27.21 -14.75
CA ARG A 140 -3.55 -27.94 -16.03
C ARG A 140 -3.43 -26.97 -17.20
N ASN A 141 -2.95 -27.48 -18.35
CA ASN A 141 -2.63 -26.71 -19.55
C ASN A 141 -1.60 -25.62 -19.23
N GLN A 142 -0.48 -26.06 -18.64
CA GLN A 142 0.71 -25.24 -18.47
C GLN A 142 1.06 -24.68 -19.84
N LEU A 143 0.74 -23.42 -20.06
CA LEU A 143 1.22 -22.72 -21.23
C LEU A 143 2.74 -22.82 -21.22
N ARG A 144 3.35 -23.20 -22.35
CA ARG A 144 4.81 -23.05 -22.59
C ARG A 144 5.25 -21.57 -22.59
N LEU A 145 4.48 -20.68 -21.98
CA LEU A 145 4.79 -19.28 -21.84
C LEU A 145 5.89 -19.15 -20.80
N LYS A 146 6.91 -18.35 -21.11
CA LYS A 146 7.88 -17.90 -20.11
C LYS A 146 7.08 -17.17 -19.02
N THR A 147 7.34 -17.49 -17.74
CA THR A 147 6.68 -16.87 -16.57
C THR A 147 6.60 -15.34 -16.67
N GLN A 148 7.58 -14.74 -17.36
CA GLN A 148 7.67 -13.33 -17.72
C GLN A 148 6.42 -12.74 -18.38
N GLU A 149 5.83 -13.46 -19.35
CA GLU A 149 4.83 -12.89 -20.27
C GLU A 149 3.40 -12.92 -19.72
N ILE A 150 3.14 -13.73 -18.69
CA ILE A 150 1.77 -14.08 -18.35
C ILE A 150 1.07 -12.97 -17.56
N LEU A 151 1.79 -12.26 -16.68
CA LEU A 151 1.23 -11.32 -15.71
C LEU A 151 2.23 -10.41 -14.96
N GLU A 152 3.53 -10.38 -15.29
CA GLU A 152 4.49 -9.57 -14.52
C GLU A 152 4.06 -8.10 -14.45
N GLY A 153 3.95 -7.56 -13.24
CA GLY A 153 3.69 -6.14 -13.03
C GLY A 153 2.22 -5.77 -12.75
N LYS A 154 1.22 -6.61 -13.06
CA LYS A 154 -0.19 -6.21 -12.87
C LYS A 154 -0.55 -5.82 -11.44
N ALA A 155 0.18 -6.30 -10.43
CA ALA A 155 0.01 -5.85 -9.04
C ALA A 155 0.41 -4.38 -8.84
N ILE A 156 1.51 -3.93 -9.43
CA ILE A 156 1.99 -2.56 -9.29
C ILE A 156 1.04 -1.61 -10.04
N THR A 157 0.66 -1.94 -11.27
CA THR A 157 -0.33 -1.18 -12.03
C THR A 157 -1.66 -1.07 -11.26
N LYS A 158 -2.09 -2.15 -10.61
CA LYS A 158 -3.29 -2.14 -9.74
C LYS A 158 -3.11 -1.22 -8.54
N ILE A 159 -1.94 -1.18 -7.91
CA ILE A 159 -1.67 -0.26 -6.80
C ILE A 159 -1.68 1.18 -7.28
N MET A 160 -1.06 1.49 -8.43
CA MET A 160 -1.05 2.81 -9.04
C MET A 160 -2.49 3.28 -9.31
N LYS A 161 -3.30 2.45 -9.96
CA LYS A 161 -4.74 2.68 -10.16
C LYS A 161 -5.48 3.01 -8.86
N ILE A 162 -5.35 2.17 -7.83
CA ILE A 162 -6.06 2.39 -6.55
C ILE A 162 -5.57 3.68 -5.88
N LYS A 163 -4.28 4.00 -5.98
CA LYS A 163 -3.70 5.24 -5.46
C LYS A 163 -4.25 6.47 -6.16
N ILE A 164 -4.34 6.45 -7.49
CA ILE A 164 -4.92 7.52 -8.29
C ILE A 164 -6.40 7.70 -7.92
N CYS A 165 -7.19 6.64 -7.89
CA CYS A 165 -8.58 6.70 -7.43
C CYS A 165 -8.71 7.28 -6.00
N TYR A 166 -7.79 6.94 -5.11
CA TYR A 166 -7.72 7.47 -3.75
C TYR A 166 -7.36 8.95 -3.74
N TYR A 167 -6.44 9.41 -4.59
CA TYR A 167 -6.13 10.83 -4.77
C TYR A 167 -7.38 11.62 -5.18
N GLY A 168 -8.14 11.14 -6.17
CA GLY A 168 -9.43 11.76 -6.52
C GLY A 168 -10.43 11.75 -5.35
N HIS A 169 -10.42 10.72 -4.50
CA HIS A 169 -11.22 10.72 -3.27
C HIS A 169 -10.79 11.83 -2.30
N LEU A 170 -9.50 12.10 -2.17
CA LEU A 170 -8.99 13.20 -1.34
C LEU A 170 -9.42 14.57 -1.88
N LEU A 171 -9.36 14.78 -3.20
CA LEU A 171 -9.70 16.05 -3.85
C LEU A 171 -11.18 16.43 -3.72
N ARG A 172 -12.08 15.44 -3.76
CA ARG A 172 -13.53 15.64 -3.64
C ARG A 172 -14.02 15.88 -2.20
N ARG A 173 -13.13 15.87 -1.20
CA ARG A 173 -13.50 16.15 0.19
C ARG A 173 -13.45 17.66 0.43
N ASN A 174 -14.57 18.21 0.89
CA ASN A 174 -14.66 19.62 1.27
C ASN A 174 -13.68 19.95 2.41
N GLN A 175 -13.12 21.15 2.41
CA GLN A 175 -12.39 21.68 3.57
C GLN A 175 -13.37 22.02 4.70
N PRO A 176 -13.00 21.88 5.98
CA PRO A 176 -11.72 21.41 6.51
C PRO A 176 -11.71 19.90 6.86
N HIS A 177 -11.86 19.01 5.87
CA HIS A 177 -11.77 17.57 6.12
C HIS A 177 -10.31 17.13 6.35
N MET A 178 -10.04 16.45 7.48
CA MET A 178 -8.70 16.02 7.92
C MET A 178 -7.83 15.39 6.81
N LEU A 179 -8.40 14.53 5.96
CA LEU A 179 -7.64 13.90 4.87
C LEU A 179 -7.23 14.88 3.76
N ASN A 180 -8.07 15.88 3.46
CA ASN A 180 -7.76 16.91 2.48
C ASN A 180 -6.73 17.88 3.06
N SER A 181 -6.87 18.26 4.35
CA SER A 181 -5.88 19.05 5.06
C SER A 181 -4.50 18.37 5.11
N ALA A 182 -4.46 17.05 5.35
CA ALA A 182 -3.21 16.28 5.34
C ALA A 182 -2.55 16.19 3.95
N LEU A 183 -3.32 16.32 2.86
CA LEU A 183 -2.79 16.37 1.50
C LEU A 183 -2.12 17.71 1.19
N ILE A 184 -2.68 18.81 1.69
CA ILE A 184 -2.17 20.18 1.46
C ILE A 184 -1.07 20.56 2.47
N TYR A 185 -0.96 19.81 3.57
CA TYR A 185 0.05 20.06 4.60
C TYR A 185 1.48 19.97 4.04
N ILE A 186 2.17 21.11 4.02
CA ILE A 186 3.57 21.21 3.61
C ILE A 186 4.46 21.05 4.85
N THR A 187 5.34 20.05 4.83
CA THR A 187 6.40 19.92 5.85
C THR A 187 7.54 20.89 5.56
N THR A 188 8.31 21.27 6.59
CA THR A 188 9.53 22.10 6.49
C THR A 188 10.62 21.50 5.58
N LYS A 189 11.73 22.23 5.39
CA LYS A 189 12.84 21.92 4.47
C LYS A 189 13.24 20.43 4.49
N ARG A 190 13.20 19.77 3.33
CA ARG A 190 13.66 18.39 3.15
C ARG A 190 15.19 18.34 3.25
N LYS A 191 15.74 17.20 3.68
CA LYS A 191 17.19 16.95 3.69
C LYS A 191 17.76 17.11 2.27
N ILE A 192 18.89 17.80 2.15
CA ILE A 192 19.66 17.95 0.91
C ILE A 192 20.25 16.60 0.47
N GLY A 193 20.33 16.34 -0.84
CA GLY A 193 20.89 15.13 -1.43
C GLY A 193 19.83 14.06 -1.70
N ARG A 194 19.71 13.07 -0.80
CA ARG A 194 18.77 11.94 -0.94
C ARG A 194 17.56 12.11 0.00
N PRO A 195 16.57 12.96 -0.33
CA PRO A 195 15.38 13.10 0.48
C PRO A 195 14.55 11.81 0.48
N VAL A 196 13.76 11.62 1.55
CA VAL A 196 12.84 10.49 1.64
C VAL A 196 11.74 10.68 0.60
N LYS A 197 11.52 9.66 -0.25
CA LYS A 197 10.44 9.64 -1.23
C LYS A 197 9.07 9.68 -0.54
N THR A 198 8.30 10.71 -0.81
CA THR A 198 6.97 10.91 -0.23
C THR A 198 5.88 10.21 -1.04
N TRP A 199 4.67 10.16 -0.46
CA TRP A 199 3.50 9.64 -1.18
C TRP A 199 3.17 10.50 -2.40
N GLU A 200 3.32 11.82 -2.28
CA GLU A 200 3.13 12.77 -3.39
C GLU A 200 4.19 12.60 -4.47
N ASP A 201 5.49 12.46 -4.13
CA ASP A 201 6.52 12.20 -5.14
C ASP A 201 6.24 10.89 -5.90
N SER A 202 5.78 9.86 -5.18
CA SER A 202 5.36 8.61 -5.79
C SER A 202 4.11 8.76 -6.65
N LEU A 203 3.16 9.62 -6.27
CA LEU A 203 1.97 9.92 -7.06
C LEU A 203 2.39 10.64 -8.34
N ARG A 204 3.17 11.72 -8.26
CA ARG A 204 3.67 12.46 -9.43
C ARG A 204 4.40 11.54 -10.41
N GLN A 205 5.25 10.64 -9.91
CA GLN A 205 5.90 9.63 -10.74
C GLN A 205 4.87 8.68 -11.40
N ASP A 206 3.86 8.23 -10.65
CA ASP A 206 2.81 7.39 -11.20
C ASP A 206 2.02 8.15 -12.29
N LEU A 207 1.73 9.44 -12.12
CA LEU A 207 1.05 10.26 -13.13
C LEU A 207 1.93 10.52 -14.36
N SER A 208 3.24 10.76 -14.17
CA SER A 208 4.19 11.04 -15.25
C SER A 208 4.41 9.83 -16.15
N TYR A 209 4.36 8.60 -15.61
CA TYR A 209 4.37 7.37 -16.41
C TYR A 209 3.18 7.28 -17.40
N HIS A 210 2.20 8.16 -17.26
CA HIS A 210 0.95 8.15 -18.02
C HIS A 210 0.73 9.41 -18.85
N ASN A 211 1.80 10.18 -19.13
CA ASN A 211 1.78 11.38 -19.96
C ASN A 211 0.70 12.40 -19.53
N ARG A 212 0.41 12.47 -18.23
CA ARG A 212 -0.54 13.43 -17.66
C ARG A 212 0.06 14.13 -16.47
N ASN A 213 -0.19 15.43 -16.36
CA ASN A 213 0.29 16.23 -15.25
C ASN A 213 -0.70 16.23 -14.06
N GLN A 214 -0.27 16.73 -12.90
CA GLN A 214 -1.08 16.71 -11.68
C GLN A 214 -2.38 17.51 -11.79
N GLU A 215 -2.42 18.56 -12.61
CA GLU A 215 -3.58 19.45 -12.78
C GLU A 215 -4.69 18.80 -13.62
N GLU A 216 -4.32 18.13 -14.71
CA GLU A 216 -5.23 17.32 -15.53
C GLU A 216 -5.90 16.22 -14.69
N TRP A 217 -5.10 15.60 -13.82
CA TRP A 217 -5.58 14.59 -12.87
C TRP A 217 -6.45 15.18 -11.77
N ALA A 218 -6.15 16.40 -11.30
CA ALA A 218 -6.96 17.07 -10.30
C ALA A 218 -8.35 17.42 -10.86
N THR A 219 -8.39 17.89 -12.12
CA THR A 219 -9.63 18.17 -12.86
C THR A 219 -10.46 16.92 -13.04
N SER A 220 -9.86 15.85 -13.58
CA SER A 220 -10.51 14.54 -13.73
C SER A 220 -10.95 13.97 -12.38
N GLY A 221 -10.16 14.23 -11.34
CA GLY A 221 -10.38 13.80 -9.96
C GLY A 221 -11.65 14.36 -9.33
N GLN A 222 -12.21 15.47 -9.83
CA GLN A 222 -13.49 15.99 -9.32
C GLN A 222 -14.69 15.12 -9.73
N LYS A 223 -14.61 14.46 -10.88
CA LYS A 223 -15.66 13.57 -11.39
C LYS A 223 -15.29 12.12 -11.12
N LYS A 224 -16.01 11.48 -10.19
CA LYS A 224 -15.74 10.09 -9.76
C LYS A 224 -15.72 9.08 -10.91
N ILE A 225 -16.65 9.21 -11.87
CA ILE A 225 -16.78 8.30 -13.01
C ILE A 225 -15.60 8.48 -13.96
N GLU A 226 -15.29 9.72 -14.34
CA GLU A 226 -14.15 10.05 -15.19
C GLU A 226 -12.84 9.56 -14.58
N MET A 227 -12.61 9.83 -13.29
CA MET A 227 -11.44 9.33 -12.57
C MET A 227 -11.32 7.81 -12.61
N LYS A 228 -12.45 7.09 -12.53
CA LYS A 228 -12.45 5.62 -12.63
C LYS A 228 -12.15 5.16 -14.05
N MET A 229 -12.72 5.80 -15.07
CA MET A 229 -12.47 5.47 -16.47
C MET A 229 -11.00 5.66 -16.83
N VAL A 230 -10.43 6.82 -16.51
CA VAL A 230 -9.00 7.06 -16.77
C VAL A 230 -8.16 6.03 -16.01
N ALA A 231 -8.44 5.76 -14.74
CA ALA A 231 -7.72 4.75 -13.97
C ALA A 231 -7.91 3.31 -14.48
N ASP A 232 -9.02 3.00 -15.17
CA ASP A 232 -9.26 1.72 -15.82
C ASP A 232 -8.45 1.59 -17.12
N GLU A 233 -8.39 2.64 -17.95
CA GLU A 233 -7.50 2.73 -19.12
C GLU A 233 -6.04 2.52 -18.71
N LEU A 234 -5.61 3.15 -17.60
CA LEU A 234 -4.28 2.98 -17.03
C LEU A 234 -3.94 1.51 -16.71
N TYR A 235 -4.91 0.71 -16.29
CA TYR A 235 -4.69 -0.69 -15.92
C TYR A 235 -4.38 -1.59 -17.12
N GLN A 236 -4.72 -1.14 -18.33
CA GLN A 236 -4.52 -1.91 -19.56
C GLN A 236 -3.13 -1.67 -20.18
N LEU A 237 -2.44 -0.59 -19.80
CA LEU A 237 -1.10 -0.30 -20.30
C LEU A 237 -0.07 -1.33 -19.79
N PRO A 238 0.91 -1.73 -20.62
CA PRO A 238 2.03 -2.54 -20.16
C PRO A 238 2.89 -1.75 -19.16
N GLU A 239 3.43 -2.44 -18.13
CA GLU A 239 4.38 -1.78 -17.24
C GLU A 239 5.66 -1.47 -17.99
N THR A 240 6.01 -0.19 -18.09
CA THR A 240 7.32 0.22 -18.60
C THR A 240 8.35 0.13 -17.47
N ASP A 241 9.41 -0.66 -17.68
CA ASP A 241 10.59 -0.67 -16.81
C ASP A 241 11.50 0.52 -17.12
N THR A 242 11.00 1.74 -16.96
CA THR A 242 11.77 2.97 -17.22
C THR A 242 12.14 3.69 -15.92
N GLU A 243 12.92 3.03 -15.08
CA GLU A 243 13.93 3.75 -14.28
C GLU A 243 15.29 3.83 -15.02
N SER A 244 15.39 3.33 -16.26
CA SER A 244 16.61 3.44 -17.09
C SER A 244 16.82 4.83 -17.70
N THR A 245 15.85 5.74 -17.59
CA THR A 245 15.91 7.08 -18.18
C THR A 245 15.54 8.14 -17.15
N ALA A 246 16.24 8.13 -16.01
CA ALA A 246 16.60 9.41 -15.42
C ALA A 246 17.83 9.88 -16.20
N PRO A 247 17.89 11.14 -16.69
CA PRO A 247 19.15 11.67 -17.18
C PRO A 247 20.16 11.53 -16.03
N SER A 248 21.26 10.82 -16.28
CA SER A 248 22.47 11.07 -15.52
C SER A 248 22.67 12.58 -15.56
N GLU A 249 22.67 13.23 -14.40
CA GLU A 249 23.21 14.57 -14.29
C GLU A 249 24.61 14.51 -14.89
N GLU A 250 24.74 15.03 -16.10
CA GLU A 250 26.04 15.37 -16.67
C GLU A 250 26.63 16.39 -15.68
N ASN A 251 27.65 15.93 -14.95
CA ASN A 251 28.61 16.84 -14.35
C ASN A 251 29.22 17.66 -15.48
N GLY A 252 28.70 18.85 -15.69
CA GLY A 252 29.29 19.89 -16.53
C GLY A 252 29.88 20.97 -15.65
N GLY A 253 31.21 21.12 -15.71
CA GLY A 253 31.96 22.32 -15.32
C GLY A 253 32.34 22.43 -13.85
#